data_AF-A0A208ZV18-F1
#
_entry.id   AF-A0A208ZV18-F1
#
_cell.length_a   1.000
_cell.length_b   1.000
_cell.length_c   1.000
_cell.angle_alpha   90.00
_cell.angle_beta   90.00
_cell.angle_gamma   90.00
#
_symmetry.space_group_name_H-M   'P 1'
#
loop_
_entity.id
_entity.type
_entity.pdbx_description
1 polymer ?
#
loop_
_entity_poly.entity_id
_entity_poly.type
_entity_poly.pdbx_seq_one_letter_code
_entity_poly.pdbx_strand_id
1 'polypeptide(L)'
;MLNSDLEEYHRKLNNDPDIKYMRGVTPAVLFRFLNGSVHLDNIRKPVINSVLTEFEDIGKCELLLPFFADMRYRGIGLKTDAFKKSLLGNYLKIYHPMHLKANDYHDDFISKQIEMVEKCISRGYALQSLPVNKTAADEWIEEYDSYSYFPTMRGFFSDDIKQCQKVMTDLKGKGMDSLYGINHEMIDALMHCICVGIDTVMNLCDGKLHPVRVMEYALMLYKESQKDARNFAENFYPDIYNETRKVLEKKIAFDTVFLYLLLSELRSIFPKGHIFLTKGWLSPERPTISYLNRRFSMPSNAVLKLQKQIVLKCILLSTLNRLKKDLSKKYGSMDLLSDIGRHFGWLDTNEDRRYEKVQSILRLDGGCICFTDDLFRTQTPVDEPSDL
;
A
#
# COMPACT_ATOMS: atom_id res chain seq x y z
N MET A 1 -25.39 27.00 1.07
CA MET A 1 -26.04 26.91 -0.26
C MET A 1 -24.99 27.08 -1.35
N LEU A 2 -25.07 26.33 -2.45
CA LEU A 2 -24.13 26.47 -3.58
C LEU A 2 -24.52 27.65 -4.49
N ASN A 3 -23.56 28.26 -5.20
CA ASN A 3 -23.87 29.18 -6.30
C ASN A 3 -24.34 28.41 -7.56
N SER A 4 -24.73 29.13 -8.61
CA SER A 4 -25.23 28.54 -9.87
C SER A 4 -24.25 27.54 -10.47
N ASP A 5 -22.97 27.90 -10.51
CA ASP A 5 -21.93 27.12 -11.17
C ASP A 5 -21.68 25.81 -10.41
N LEU A 6 -21.59 25.89 -9.08
CA LEU A 6 -21.44 24.72 -8.22
C LEU A 6 -22.68 23.82 -8.24
N GLU A 7 -23.89 24.36 -8.36
CA GLU A 7 -25.12 23.55 -8.56
C GLU A 7 -25.09 22.84 -9.93
N GLU A 8 -24.59 23.47 -10.98
CA GLU A 8 -24.40 22.80 -12.28
C GLU A 8 -23.38 21.66 -12.16
N TYR A 9 -22.22 21.91 -11.55
CA TYR A 9 -21.21 20.89 -11.30
C TYR A 9 -21.73 19.72 -10.45
N HIS A 10 -22.51 20.02 -9.40
CA HIS A 10 -23.16 19.01 -8.58
C HIS A 10 -24.10 18.12 -9.40
N ARG A 11 -24.89 18.73 -10.30
CA ARG A 11 -25.80 18.00 -11.21
C ARG A 11 -25.03 17.15 -12.23
N LYS A 12 -23.94 17.68 -12.81
CA LYS A 12 -23.08 16.95 -13.75
C LYS A 12 -22.45 15.72 -13.06
N LEU A 13 -21.81 15.91 -11.91
CA LEU A 13 -21.19 14.81 -11.16
C LEU A 13 -22.19 13.75 -10.70
N ASN A 14 -23.40 14.14 -10.28
CA ASN A 14 -24.42 13.16 -9.90
C ASN A 14 -24.86 12.22 -11.04
N ASN A 15 -24.66 12.64 -12.30
CA ASN A 15 -24.98 11.85 -13.49
C ASN A 15 -23.78 11.09 -14.05
N ASP A 16 -22.57 11.35 -13.55
CA ASP A 16 -21.32 10.71 -13.96
C ASP A 16 -21.38 9.18 -13.73
N PRO A 17 -20.93 8.36 -14.70
CA PRO A 17 -20.93 6.90 -14.56
C PRO A 17 -20.10 6.40 -13.37
N ASP A 18 -18.91 6.98 -13.13
CA ASP A 18 -18.07 6.57 -12.00
C ASP A 18 -18.81 6.81 -10.69
N ILE A 19 -19.45 7.98 -10.55
CA ILE A 19 -20.26 8.30 -9.36
C ILE A 19 -21.41 7.30 -9.17
N LYS A 20 -22.08 6.91 -10.26
CA LYS A 20 -23.17 5.91 -10.18
C LYS A 20 -22.67 4.57 -9.64
N TYR A 21 -21.49 4.11 -10.06
CA TYR A 21 -20.85 2.93 -9.46
C TYR A 21 -20.54 3.15 -7.98
N MET A 22 -19.90 4.28 -7.65
CA MET A 22 -19.40 4.57 -6.30
C MET A 22 -20.48 4.66 -5.23
N ARG A 23 -21.75 4.88 -5.60
CA ARG A 23 -22.90 4.85 -4.66
C ARG A 23 -23.08 3.50 -3.97
N GLY A 24 -22.71 2.39 -4.61
CA GLY A 24 -22.78 1.06 -4.01
C GLY A 24 -21.45 0.54 -3.47
N VAL A 25 -20.37 1.32 -3.57
CA VAL A 25 -19.01 0.89 -3.26
C VAL A 25 -18.61 1.42 -1.89
N THR A 26 -18.17 0.56 -0.98
CA THR A 26 -17.56 0.98 0.30
C THR A 26 -16.11 1.39 0.08
N PRO A 27 -15.47 2.17 0.98
CA PRO A 27 -14.03 2.50 0.87
C PRO A 27 -13.15 1.26 0.73
N ALA A 28 -13.54 0.18 1.42
CA ALA A 28 -12.91 -1.12 1.37
C ALA A 28 -12.92 -1.75 -0.03
N VAL A 29 -14.09 -1.79 -0.66
CA VAL A 29 -14.25 -2.31 -2.02
C VAL A 29 -13.55 -1.41 -3.04
N LEU A 30 -13.62 -0.09 -2.86
CA LEU A 30 -12.88 0.85 -3.72
C LEU A 30 -11.38 0.56 -3.65
N PHE A 31 -10.81 0.45 -2.46
CA PHE A 31 -9.39 0.17 -2.29
C PHE A 31 -8.96 -1.11 -3.03
N ARG A 32 -9.71 -2.21 -2.85
CA ARG A 32 -9.45 -3.48 -3.52
C ARG A 32 -9.57 -3.33 -5.04
N PHE A 33 -10.60 -2.64 -5.53
CA PHE A 33 -10.80 -2.40 -6.95
C PHE A 33 -9.66 -1.58 -7.57
N LEU A 34 -9.22 -0.51 -6.90
CA LEU A 34 -8.10 0.31 -7.39
C LEU A 34 -6.83 -0.54 -7.51
N ASN A 35 -6.59 -1.46 -6.57
CA ASN A 35 -5.46 -2.39 -6.64
C ASN A 35 -5.73 -3.60 -7.56
N GLY A 36 -6.89 -3.64 -8.22
CA GLY A 36 -7.28 -4.69 -9.13
C GLY A 36 -7.66 -5.98 -8.44
N SER A 37 -7.80 -6.05 -7.11
CA SER A 37 -8.08 -7.29 -6.37
C SER A 37 -9.56 -7.73 -6.42
N VAL A 38 -10.47 -6.89 -6.91
CA VAL A 38 -11.90 -7.21 -7.12
C VAL A 38 -12.43 -6.52 -8.37
N HIS A 39 -13.41 -7.16 -9.02
CA HIS A 39 -14.23 -6.56 -10.07
C HIS A 39 -15.48 -5.88 -9.46
N LEU A 40 -15.97 -4.79 -10.06
CA LEU A 40 -17.16 -4.07 -9.60
C LEU A 40 -18.45 -4.51 -10.33
N ASP A 41 -18.37 -5.61 -11.08
CA ASP A 41 -19.47 -6.15 -11.85
C ASP A 41 -20.61 -6.48 -10.88
N ASN A 42 -21.74 -5.75 -11.00
CA ASN A 42 -22.99 -5.87 -10.23
C ASN A 42 -23.20 -4.92 -9.03
N ILE A 43 -22.33 -3.95 -8.77
CA ILE A 43 -22.60 -2.95 -7.73
C ILE A 43 -23.52 -1.83 -8.29
N ARG A 44 -24.84 -2.10 -8.25
CA ARG A 44 -25.87 -1.14 -8.71
C ARG A 44 -26.76 -0.60 -7.59
N LYS A 45 -26.74 -1.23 -6.40
CA LYS A 45 -27.55 -0.81 -5.27
C LYS A 45 -26.75 0.12 -4.36
N PRO A 46 -27.29 1.31 -4.00
CA PRO A 46 -26.66 2.18 -3.03
C PRO A 46 -26.45 1.48 -1.68
N VAL A 47 -25.35 1.78 -1.01
CA VAL A 47 -25.05 1.29 0.35
C VAL A 47 -24.92 2.47 1.32
N ILE A 48 -25.32 2.28 2.57
CA ILE A 48 -25.33 3.36 3.59
C ILE A 48 -23.93 3.92 3.82
N ASN A 49 -22.92 3.04 3.90
CA ASN A 49 -21.52 3.42 4.12
C ASN A 49 -20.75 3.46 2.79
N SER A 50 -21.36 4.05 1.76
CA SER A 50 -20.69 4.23 0.48
C SER A 50 -19.45 5.10 0.64
N VAL A 51 -18.48 4.95 -0.24
CA VAL A 51 -17.26 5.77 -0.25
C VAL A 51 -17.59 7.26 -0.43
N LEU A 52 -18.68 7.57 -1.12
CA LEU A 52 -19.18 8.93 -1.26
C LEU A 52 -19.65 9.48 0.09
N THR A 53 -20.45 8.72 0.84
CA THR A 53 -20.95 9.13 2.15
C THR A 53 -19.82 9.23 3.18
N GLU A 54 -18.84 8.33 3.15
CA GLU A 54 -17.71 8.34 4.07
C GLU A 54 -16.77 9.54 3.81
N PHE A 55 -16.59 9.96 2.56
CA PHE A 55 -15.83 11.18 2.24
C PHE A 55 -16.57 12.50 2.55
N GLU A 56 -17.87 12.46 2.88
CA GLU A 56 -18.58 13.67 3.35
C GLU A 56 -18.19 14.07 4.77
N ASP A 57 -17.76 13.10 5.59
CA ASP A 57 -17.36 13.29 6.98
C ASP A 57 -15.84 13.48 7.08
N ILE A 58 -15.41 14.69 7.45
CA ILE A 58 -14.00 15.05 7.56
C ILE A 58 -13.26 14.16 8.58
N GLY A 59 -13.91 13.80 9.70
CA GLY A 59 -13.29 12.92 10.71
C GLY A 59 -13.03 11.51 10.17
N LYS A 60 -13.95 11.01 9.35
CA LYS A 60 -13.76 9.73 8.64
C LYS A 60 -12.72 9.82 7.52
N CYS A 61 -12.56 10.98 6.87
CA CYS A 61 -11.57 11.17 5.82
C CYS A 61 -10.13 10.93 6.31
N GLU A 62 -9.81 11.31 7.55
CA GLU A 62 -8.50 11.03 8.15
C GLU A 62 -8.27 9.53 8.33
N LEU A 63 -9.32 8.76 8.68
CA LEU A 63 -9.26 7.29 8.75
C LEU A 63 -9.11 6.65 7.37
N LEU A 64 -9.59 7.31 6.32
CA LEU A 64 -9.46 6.85 4.93
C LEU A 64 -8.10 7.21 4.30
N LEU A 65 -7.39 8.21 4.83
CA LEU A 65 -6.11 8.66 4.30
C LEU A 65 -5.09 7.52 4.07
N PRO A 66 -4.86 6.59 5.03
CA PRO A 66 -3.92 5.49 4.82
C PRO A 66 -4.27 4.60 3.62
N PHE A 67 -5.55 4.46 3.27
CA PHE A 67 -6.00 3.66 2.13
C PHE A 67 -5.61 4.25 0.77
N PHE A 68 -5.37 5.56 0.72
CA PHE A 68 -5.18 6.27 -0.55
C PHE A 68 -3.83 7.01 -0.62
N ALA A 69 -3.04 6.97 0.46
CA ALA A 69 -1.76 7.66 0.55
C ALA A 69 -0.65 7.04 -0.34
N ASP A 70 -0.76 5.79 -0.79
CA ASP A 70 0.25 5.21 -1.70
C ASP A 70 0.23 5.94 -3.06
N MET A 71 -0.95 6.39 -3.47
CA MET A 71 -1.16 7.23 -4.64
C MET A 71 -0.53 8.61 -4.45
N ARG A 72 -0.53 9.18 -3.23
CA ARG A 72 0.04 10.51 -2.93
C ARG A 72 1.54 10.59 -3.20
N TYR A 73 2.30 9.60 -2.73
CA TYR A 73 3.76 9.70 -2.59
C TYR A 73 4.57 8.95 -3.65
N ARG A 74 3.97 8.38 -4.70
CA ARG A 74 4.76 7.57 -5.65
C ARG A 74 5.88 8.30 -6.40
N GLY A 75 5.80 9.63 -6.53
CA GLY A 75 6.88 10.46 -7.10
C GLY A 75 7.86 11.04 -6.06
N ILE A 76 7.50 11.00 -4.78
CA ILE A 76 8.32 11.46 -3.65
C ILE A 76 8.64 10.20 -2.86
N GLY A 77 9.73 9.51 -3.17
CA GLY A 77 10.07 8.17 -2.64
C GLY A 77 10.11 8.04 -1.10
N LEU A 78 11.15 7.42 -0.56
CA LEU A 78 11.26 7.07 0.88
C LEU A 78 11.38 8.27 1.85
N LYS A 79 11.13 9.49 1.37
CA LYS A 79 11.51 10.75 2.02
C LYS A 79 10.61 11.16 3.17
N THR A 80 9.51 10.46 3.44
CA THR A 80 8.56 10.85 4.50
C THR A 80 8.01 9.63 5.24
N ASP A 81 7.82 9.75 6.55
CA ASP A 81 7.20 8.69 7.36
C ASP A 81 5.76 8.42 6.94
N ALA A 82 5.04 9.46 6.48
CA ALA A 82 3.71 9.33 5.93
C ALA A 82 3.69 8.39 4.71
N PHE A 83 4.73 8.39 3.88
CA PHE A 83 4.86 7.42 2.79
C PHE A 83 5.11 6.00 3.30
N LYS A 84 6.03 5.81 4.27
CA LYS A 84 6.36 4.48 4.81
C LYS A 84 5.14 3.84 5.48
N LYS A 85 4.44 4.60 6.35
CA LYS A 85 3.16 4.22 6.99
C LYS A 85 2.11 3.83 5.97
N SER A 86 1.99 4.63 4.91
CA SER A 86 1.06 4.36 3.82
C SER A 86 1.41 3.09 3.05
N LEU A 87 2.67 2.90 2.68
CA LEU A 87 3.11 1.73 1.94
C LEU A 87 2.78 0.46 2.73
N LEU A 88 3.08 0.44 4.02
CA LEU A 88 2.74 -0.64 4.93
C LEU A 88 1.23 -0.88 4.99
N GLY A 89 0.45 0.18 5.26
CA GLY A 89 -1.00 0.06 5.37
C GLY A 89 -1.67 -0.41 4.09
N ASN A 90 -1.18 -0.01 2.92
CA ASN A 90 -1.74 -0.45 1.65
C ASN A 90 -1.34 -1.89 1.33
N TYR A 91 -0.09 -2.27 1.57
CA TYR A 91 0.37 -3.63 1.26
C TYR A 91 -0.26 -4.68 2.18
N LEU A 92 -0.44 -4.37 3.48
CA LEU A 92 -1.23 -5.21 4.38
C LEU A 92 -2.62 -5.51 3.80
N LYS A 93 -3.25 -4.51 3.19
CA LYS A 93 -4.62 -4.56 2.66
C LYS A 93 -4.75 -5.24 1.29
N ILE A 94 -3.64 -5.60 0.64
CA ILE A 94 -3.63 -6.30 -0.65
C ILE A 94 -4.04 -7.78 -0.49
N TYR A 95 -3.69 -8.42 0.63
CA TYR A 95 -4.05 -9.81 0.87
C TYR A 95 -5.53 -9.94 1.20
N HIS A 96 -6.28 -10.56 0.29
CA HIS A 96 -7.69 -10.90 0.48
C HIS A 96 -7.84 -12.42 0.54
N PRO A 97 -8.59 -12.98 1.51
CA PRO A 97 -8.74 -14.43 1.70
C PRO A 97 -9.23 -15.23 0.48
N MET A 98 -9.88 -14.58 -0.49
CA MET A 98 -10.38 -15.22 -1.72
C MET A 98 -9.53 -14.97 -2.96
N HIS A 99 -8.30 -14.48 -2.81
CA HIS A 99 -7.47 -14.08 -3.94
C HIS A 99 -6.16 -14.88 -4.01
N LEU A 100 -6.24 -16.15 -4.45
CA LEU A 100 -5.10 -17.05 -4.64
C LEU A 100 -3.93 -16.38 -5.39
N LYS A 101 -4.23 -15.58 -6.43
CA LYS A 101 -3.20 -14.88 -7.23
C LYS A 101 -2.40 -13.81 -6.45
N ALA A 102 -2.88 -13.34 -5.30
CA ALA A 102 -2.09 -12.41 -4.48
C ALA A 102 -0.84 -13.11 -3.94
N ASN A 103 -0.93 -14.40 -3.64
CA ASN A 103 0.21 -15.24 -3.28
C ASN A 103 1.12 -15.43 -4.50
N ASP A 104 0.58 -15.78 -5.68
CA ASP A 104 1.39 -16.00 -6.89
C ASP A 104 2.21 -14.75 -7.29
N TYR A 105 1.58 -13.56 -7.25
CA TYR A 105 2.29 -12.31 -7.55
C TYR A 105 3.31 -11.96 -6.48
N HIS A 106 3.01 -12.26 -5.21
CA HIS A 106 3.97 -12.10 -4.14
C HIS A 106 5.15 -13.05 -4.31
N ASP A 107 4.93 -14.32 -4.64
CA ASP A 107 5.98 -15.31 -4.85
C ASP A 107 6.87 -14.93 -6.04
N ASP A 108 6.29 -14.46 -7.14
CA ASP A 108 7.06 -13.90 -8.27
C ASP A 108 7.88 -12.68 -7.85
N PHE A 109 7.28 -11.77 -7.07
CA PHE A 109 7.98 -10.59 -6.55
C PHE A 109 9.17 -11.00 -5.67
N ILE A 110 8.94 -11.85 -4.67
CA ILE A 110 9.96 -12.33 -3.74
C ILE A 110 11.08 -13.07 -4.48
N SER A 111 10.74 -13.92 -5.44
CA SER A 111 11.74 -14.65 -6.25
C SER A 111 12.68 -13.70 -7.00
N LYS A 112 12.14 -12.64 -7.61
CA LYS A 112 12.97 -11.61 -8.27
C LYS A 112 13.85 -10.84 -7.28
N GLN A 113 13.33 -10.52 -6.10
CA GLN A 113 14.13 -9.84 -5.08
C GLN A 113 15.24 -10.74 -4.54
N ILE A 114 14.98 -12.05 -4.34
CA ILE A 114 15.99 -13.06 -3.98
C ILE A 114 17.11 -13.07 -5.01
N GLU A 115 16.79 -13.21 -6.30
CA GLU A 115 17.81 -13.23 -7.36
C GLU A 115 18.67 -11.96 -7.37
N MET A 116 18.04 -10.79 -7.17
CA MET A 116 18.74 -9.51 -7.10
C MET A 116 19.73 -9.50 -5.93
N VAL A 117 19.30 -9.94 -4.75
CA VAL A 117 20.12 -9.97 -3.54
C VAL A 117 21.26 -10.98 -3.67
N GLU A 118 21.01 -12.19 -4.18
CA GLU A 118 22.05 -13.22 -4.42
C GLU A 118 23.13 -12.73 -5.39
N LYS A 119 22.73 -12.03 -6.46
CA LYS A 119 23.67 -11.39 -7.40
C LYS A 119 24.52 -10.32 -6.72
N CYS A 120 23.96 -9.56 -5.78
CA CYS A 120 24.71 -8.56 -5.02
C CYS A 120 25.69 -9.21 -4.04
N ILE A 121 25.26 -10.23 -3.29
CA ILE A 121 26.09 -10.99 -2.34
C ILE A 121 27.29 -11.61 -3.07
N SER A 122 27.05 -12.33 -4.16
CA SER A 122 28.09 -13.00 -4.95
C SER A 122 29.18 -12.03 -5.41
N ARG A 123 28.78 -10.81 -5.80
CA ARG A 123 29.73 -9.76 -6.20
C ARG A 123 30.43 -9.11 -5.03
N GLY A 124 29.75 -8.93 -3.90
CA GLY A 124 30.37 -8.47 -2.67
C GLY A 124 31.52 -9.38 -2.25
N TYR A 125 31.30 -10.69 -2.29
CA TYR A 125 32.32 -11.69 -1.99
C TYR A 125 33.49 -11.70 -2.97
N ALA A 126 33.23 -11.61 -4.27
CA ALA A 126 34.27 -11.56 -5.29
C ALA A 126 35.23 -10.36 -5.14
N LEU A 127 34.77 -9.27 -4.51
CA LEU A 127 35.55 -8.04 -4.33
C LEU A 127 36.32 -7.98 -3.01
N GLN A 128 35.85 -8.68 -1.98
CA GLN A 128 36.37 -8.53 -0.62
C GLN A 128 37.32 -9.66 -0.18
N SER A 129 37.54 -10.70 -1.00
CA SER A 129 38.46 -11.83 -0.71
C SER A 129 38.27 -12.38 0.71
N LEU A 130 37.01 -12.60 1.09
CA LEU A 130 36.63 -12.99 2.45
C LEU A 130 36.60 -14.50 2.62
N PRO A 131 37.05 -15.04 3.76
CA PRO A 131 36.82 -16.42 4.11
C PRO A 131 35.33 -16.63 4.45
N VAL A 132 34.71 -17.61 3.78
CA VAL A 132 33.30 -18.03 3.93
C VAL A 132 33.13 -18.90 5.18
N ASN A 133 33.50 -18.40 6.37
CA ASN A 133 33.59 -19.26 7.55
C ASN A 133 32.42 -19.16 8.54
N LYS A 134 31.42 -18.29 8.29
CA LYS A 134 30.05 -18.30 8.86
C LYS A 134 29.28 -17.11 8.29
N THR A 135 28.05 -17.29 7.83
CA THR A 135 27.25 -16.15 7.36
C THR A 135 26.66 -15.41 8.56
N ALA A 136 26.48 -14.09 8.48
CA ALA A 136 25.83 -13.35 9.58
C ALA A 136 24.38 -13.81 9.82
N ALA A 137 23.80 -14.44 8.80
CA ALA A 137 22.52 -15.12 8.87
C ALA A 137 22.53 -16.32 9.85
N ASP A 138 23.62 -17.10 9.90
CA ASP A 138 23.72 -18.28 10.76
C ASP A 138 23.78 -17.89 12.25
N GLU A 139 24.53 -16.82 12.57
CA GLU A 139 24.60 -16.26 13.94
C GLU A 139 23.23 -15.69 14.38
N TRP A 140 22.44 -15.15 13.45
CA TRP A 140 21.14 -14.57 13.76
C TRP A 140 20.07 -15.63 14.10
N ILE A 141 20.04 -16.78 13.42
CA ILE A 141 19.09 -17.88 13.75
C ILE A 141 19.39 -18.46 15.12
N GLU A 142 20.68 -18.66 15.44
CA GLU A 142 21.11 -19.26 16.71
C GLU A 142 20.60 -18.47 17.93
N GLU A 143 20.33 -17.17 17.78
CA GLU A 143 19.92 -16.28 18.87
C GLU A 143 18.40 -15.99 18.88
N TYR A 144 17.67 -16.12 17.75
CA TYR A 144 16.32 -15.53 17.63
C TYR A 144 15.21 -16.36 16.94
N ASP A 145 15.45 -17.60 16.50
CA ASP A 145 14.47 -18.54 15.89
C ASP A 145 13.70 -18.09 14.62
N SER A 146 13.71 -16.81 14.24
CA SER A 146 13.09 -16.23 13.04
C SER A 146 13.76 -14.91 12.70
N TYR A 147 13.86 -14.54 11.41
CA TYR A 147 14.38 -13.25 10.94
C TYR A 147 13.33 -12.13 10.94
N SER A 148 12.07 -12.41 11.23
CA SER A 148 11.02 -11.40 11.11
C SER A 148 10.99 -10.46 12.33
N TYR A 149 10.83 -9.16 12.06
CA TYR A 149 10.51 -8.15 13.08
C TYR A 149 9.00 -7.94 13.27
N PHE A 150 8.16 -8.74 12.62
CA PHE A 150 6.72 -8.73 12.89
C PHE A 150 6.49 -9.06 14.38
N PRO A 151 5.61 -8.32 15.09
CA PRO A 151 5.56 -8.31 16.55
C PRO A 151 5.04 -9.61 17.22
N THR A 152 4.93 -10.72 16.48
CA THR A 152 4.65 -12.05 17.05
C THR A 152 5.89 -12.80 17.50
N MET A 153 7.09 -12.49 16.97
CA MET A 153 8.30 -13.30 17.16
C MET A 153 9.38 -12.64 18.03
N ARG A 154 9.51 -11.30 18.02
CA ARG A 154 10.64 -10.59 18.66
C ARG A 154 10.27 -9.62 19.78
N GLY A 155 9.00 -9.59 20.18
CA GLY A 155 8.52 -8.66 21.19
C GLY A 155 8.52 -7.22 20.68
N PHE A 156 7.55 -6.44 21.13
CA PHE A 156 7.65 -4.99 21.00
C PHE A 156 8.77 -4.51 21.91
N PHE A 157 9.80 -3.86 21.34
CA PHE A 157 10.88 -3.21 22.10
C PHE A 157 10.41 -1.86 22.69
N SER A 158 9.23 -1.84 23.32
CA SER A 158 8.60 -0.62 23.84
C SER A 158 8.43 -0.66 25.36
N ASP A 159 8.62 0.49 25.99
CA ASP A 159 8.38 0.76 27.42
C ASP A 159 6.89 0.69 27.83
N ASP A 160 5.95 0.48 26.89
CA ASP A 160 4.51 0.34 27.15
C ASP A 160 3.95 -1.02 26.69
N ILE A 161 4.10 -2.01 27.58
CA ILE A 161 3.60 -3.38 27.42
C ILE A 161 2.09 -3.44 27.13
N LYS A 162 1.29 -2.49 27.65
CA LYS A 162 -0.19 -2.52 27.48
C LYS A 162 -0.58 -2.15 26.06
N GLN A 163 0.05 -1.13 25.48
CA GLN A 163 -0.19 -0.75 24.09
C GLN A 163 0.19 -1.89 23.14
N CYS A 164 1.30 -2.57 23.43
CA CYS A 164 1.80 -3.70 22.65
C CYS A 164 0.83 -4.89 22.70
N GLN A 165 0.33 -5.25 23.89
CA GLN A 165 -0.67 -6.31 24.06
C GLN A 165 -1.99 -5.98 23.33
N LYS A 166 -2.43 -4.72 23.34
CA LYS A 166 -3.61 -4.27 22.61
C LYS A 166 -3.42 -4.44 21.10
N VAL A 167 -2.31 -3.93 20.54
CA VAL A 167 -2.00 -4.05 19.10
C VAL A 167 -1.88 -5.51 18.68
N MET A 168 -1.24 -6.36 19.49
CA MET A 168 -1.14 -7.79 19.22
C MET A 168 -2.50 -8.49 19.24
N THR A 169 -3.37 -8.14 20.18
CA THR A 169 -4.73 -8.65 20.24
C THR A 169 -5.52 -8.24 19.00
N ASP A 170 -5.38 -6.99 18.55
CA ASP A 170 -6.02 -6.48 17.34
C ASP A 170 -5.51 -7.16 16.07
N LEU A 171 -4.19 -7.38 15.95
CA LEU A 171 -3.54 -8.10 14.83
C LEU A 171 -4.06 -9.53 14.70
N LYS A 172 -4.31 -10.19 15.82
CA LYS A 172 -4.80 -11.58 15.90
C LYS A 172 -6.32 -11.68 15.70
N GLY A 173 -7.07 -10.72 16.23
CA GLY A 173 -8.53 -10.77 16.29
C GLY A 173 -9.20 -10.50 14.93
N LYS A 174 -8.70 -9.52 14.17
CA LYS A 174 -9.30 -9.09 12.90
C LYS A 174 -8.45 -9.54 11.73
N GLY A 175 -9.08 -10.13 10.71
CA GLY A 175 -8.36 -10.38 9.47
C GLY A 175 -8.39 -9.21 8.51
N MET A 176 -7.64 -9.34 7.42
CA MET A 176 -7.56 -8.39 6.32
C MET A 176 -8.85 -8.24 5.51
N ASP A 177 -9.81 -9.15 5.69
CA ASP A 177 -11.18 -9.05 5.18
C ASP A 177 -11.91 -7.81 5.75
N SER A 178 -11.67 -7.52 7.02
CA SER A 178 -12.06 -6.32 7.73
C SER A 178 -11.04 -5.22 7.45
N LEU A 179 -11.28 -4.43 6.41
CA LEU A 179 -10.44 -3.28 6.10
C LEU A 179 -10.46 -2.19 7.19
N TYR A 180 -11.37 -2.28 8.16
CA TYR A 180 -11.41 -1.51 9.42
C TYR A 180 -10.55 -2.11 10.55
N GLY A 181 -9.92 -3.26 10.33
CA GLY A 181 -9.00 -3.91 11.26
C GLY A 181 -7.61 -3.30 11.28
N ILE A 182 -7.27 -2.47 10.30
CA ILE A 182 -6.02 -1.71 10.24
C ILE A 182 -6.33 -0.23 10.41
N ASN A 183 -6.15 0.25 11.64
CA ASN A 183 -6.26 1.65 12.01
C ASN A 183 -4.87 2.32 12.07
N HIS A 184 -4.85 3.62 12.33
CA HIS A 184 -3.61 4.39 12.45
C HIS A 184 -2.74 3.90 13.61
N GLU A 185 -3.33 3.57 14.77
CA GLU A 185 -2.61 3.03 15.94
C GLU A 185 -1.80 1.77 15.60
N MET A 186 -2.42 0.83 14.88
CA MET A 186 -1.76 -0.40 14.43
C MET A 186 -0.64 -0.11 13.43
N ILE A 187 -0.86 0.80 12.48
CA ILE A 187 0.18 1.18 11.50
C ILE A 187 1.36 1.86 12.19
N ASP A 188 1.11 2.71 13.18
CA ASP A 188 2.16 3.38 13.94
C ASP A 188 2.99 2.36 14.73
N ALA A 189 2.33 1.42 15.39
CA ALA A 189 2.99 0.35 16.13
C ALA A 189 3.84 -0.56 15.22
N LEU A 190 3.30 -0.99 14.07
CA LEU A 190 4.06 -1.79 13.12
C LEU A 190 5.22 -0.99 12.50
N MET A 191 5.03 0.30 12.21
CA MET A 191 6.12 1.14 11.71
C MET A 191 7.23 1.33 12.74
N HIS A 192 6.90 1.37 14.03
CA HIS A 192 7.91 1.37 15.08
C HIS A 192 8.76 0.09 15.03
N CYS A 193 8.14 -1.09 14.91
CA CYS A 193 8.86 -2.35 14.71
C CYS A 193 9.76 -2.33 13.47
N ILE A 194 9.28 -1.74 12.37
CA ILE A 194 10.09 -1.56 11.15
C ILE A 194 11.32 -0.69 11.43
N CYS A 195 11.14 0.46 12.06
CA CYS A 195 12.26 1.37 12.35
C CYS A 195 13.31 0.70 13.24
N VAL A 196 12.88 0.09 14.34
CA VAL A 196 13.79 -0.64 15.25
C VAL A 196 14.52 -1.77 14.53
N GLY A 197 13.81 -2.54 13.70
CA GLY A 197 14.42 -3.62 12.93
C GLY A 197 15.41 -3.12 11.88
N ILE A 198 15.10 -2.03 11.18
CA ILE A 198 16.03 -1.42 10.23
C ILE A 198 17.27 -0.94 10.96
N ASP A 199 17.14 -0.19 12.07
CA ASP A 199 18.30 0.30 12.83
C ASP A 199 19.18 -0.87 13.32
N THR A 200 18.55 -1.93 13.85
CA THR A 200 19.27 -3.11 14.35
C THR A 200 20.01 -3.84 13.23
N VAL A 201 19.34 -4.10 12.10
CA VAL A 201 19.97 -4.81 10.97
C VAL A 201 21.01 -3.93 10.29
N MET A 202 20.78 -2.63 10.23
CA MET A 202 21.76 -1.67 9.70
C MET A 202 22.99 -1.54 10.60
N ASN A 203 22.95 -1.83 11.90
CA ASN A 203 24.17 -1.99 12.71
C ASN A 203 25.00 -3.23 12.27
N LEU A 204 24.40 -4.13 11.48
CA LEU A 204 25.05 -5.12 10.59
C LEU A 204 26.25 -4.60 9.84
N CYS A 205 26.03 -3.41 9.33
CA CYS A 205 27.01 -2.58 8.71
C CYS A 205 27.88 -1.96 9.82
N ASP A 206 28.73 -2.72 10.53
CA ASP A 206 29.89 -2.18 11.26
C ASP A 206 31.13 -3.07 11.03
N GLY A 207 32.24 -2.51 10.51
CA GLY A 207 33.47 -3.24 10.12
C GLY A 207 33.70 -3.49 8.61
N LYS A 208 34.63 -4.41 8.25
CA LYS A 208 35.11 -4.65 6.86
C LYS A 208 34.14 -5.43 5.94
N LEU A 209 33.04 -5.97 6.48
CA LEU A 209 32.07 -6.89 5.84
C LEU A 209 30.67 -6.26 5.62
N HIS A 210 30.62 -4.94 5.72
CA HIS A 210 29.47 -4.09 6.03
C HIS A 210 28.14 -4.42 5.31
N PRO A 211 28.03 -4.32 3.97
CA PRO A 211 26.71 -4.29 3.32
C PRO A 211 26.22 -5.67 2.90
N VAL A 212 27.15 -6.63 2.75
CA VAL A 212 26.84 -8.01 2.37
C VAL A 212 26.07 -8.69 3.50
N ARG A 213 26.39 -8.40 4.77
CA ARG A 213 25.66 -8.94 5.92
C ARG A 213 24.19 -8.53 5.96
N VAL A 214 23.88 -7.27 5.65
CA VAL A 214 22.49 -6.80 5.51
C VAL A 214 21.79 -7.51 4.36
N MET A 215 22.50 -7.76 3.25
CA MET A 215 21.96 -8.52 2.12
C MET A 215 21.72 -9.99 2.47
N GLU A 216 22.61 -10.62 3.23
CA GLU A 216 22.43 -12.00 3.71
C GLU A 216 21.22 -12.11 4.63
N TYR A 217 21.09 -11.19 5.59
CA TYR A 217 19.89 -11.09 6.41
C TYR A 217 18.63 -10.96 5.55
N ALA A 218 18.65 -10.04 4.57
CA ALA A 218 17.52 -9.81 3.68
C ALA A 218 17.18 -11.06 2.87
N LEU A 219 18.18 -11.77 2.35
CA LEU A 219 18.02 -13.04 1.63
C LEU A 219 17.31 -14.08 2.49
N MET A 220 17.70 -14.21 3.74
CA MET A 220 17.10 -15.20 4.64
C MET A 220 15.66 -14.83 5.02
N LEU A 221 15.39 -13.55 5.30
CA LEU A 221 14.01 -13.10 5.55
C LEU A 221 13.13 -13.21 4.29
N TYR A 222 13.67 -13.02 3.07
CA TYR A 222 12.93 -13.32 1.84
C TYR A 222 12.57 -14.81 1.74
N LYS A 223 13.51 -15.71 2.07
CA LYS A 223 13.27 -17.15 2.08
C LYS A 223 12.25 -17.56 3.16
N GLU A 224 12.30 -16.94 4.33
CA GLU A 224 11.29 -17.12 5.39
C GLU A 224 9.92 -16.65 4.90
N SER A 225 9.82 -15.45 4.33
CA SER A 225 8.57 -14.91 3.77
C SER A 225 7.99 -15.81 2.69
N GLN A 226 8.82 -16.38 1.81
CA GLN A 226 8.37 -17.35 0.80
C GLN A 226 7.84 -18.64 1.44
N LYS A 227 8.49 -19.15 2.49
CA LYS A 227 8.01 -20.31 3.25
C LYS A 227 6.66 -20.02 3.92
N ASP A 228 6.51 -18.85 4.51
CA ASP A 228 5.25 -18.42 5.13
C ASP A 228 4.12 -18.28 4.11
N ALA A 229 4.40 -17.75 2.92
CA ALA A 229 3.44 -17.66 1.82
C ALA A 229 3.01 -19.05 1.32
N ARG A 230 3.94 -20.01 1.18
CA ARG A 230 3.62 -21.40 0.84
C ARG A 230 2.79 -22.07 1.93
N ASN A 231 3.17 -21.91 3.20
CA ASN A 231 2.39 -22.40 4.33
C ASN A 231 0.96 -21.82 4.32
N PHE A 232 0.83 -20.53 4.00
CA PHE A 232 -0.46 -19.84 3.84
C PHE A 232 -1.28 -20.38 2.66
N ALA A 233 -0.64 -20.79 1.56
CA ALA A 233 -1.33 -21.36 0.40
C ALA A 233 -1.73 -22.83 0.60
N GLU A 234 -0.84 -23.66 1.15
CA GLU A 234 -0.99 -25.12 1.23
C GLU A 234 -1.95 -25.58 2.35
N ASN A 235 -2.11 -24.79 3.43
CA ASN A 235 -2.77 -25.27 4.66
C ASN A 235 -4.07 -24.53 5.02
N PHE A 236 -4.63 -23.71 4.13
CA PHE A 236 -5.77 -22.86 4.47
C PHE A 236 -6.90 -22.90 3.45
N TYR A 237 -7.99 -23.58 3.84
CA TYR A 237 -9.23 -23.61 3.06
C TYR A 237 -9.96 -22.25 3.10
N PRO A 238 -10.66 -21.84 2.01
CA PRO A 238 -11.33 -20.54 1.90
C PRO A 238 -12.34 -20.23 3.04
N ASP A 239 -12.93 -21.27 3.61
CA ASP A 239 -13.94 -21.28 4.67
C ASP A 239 -13.36 -21.28 6.10
N ILE A 240 -12.04 -21.46 6.26
CA ILE A 240 -11.35 -21.44 7.56
C ILE A 240 -10.48 -20.19 7.68
N TYR A 241 -10.98 -19.20 8.42
CA TYR A 241 -10.29 -17.93 8.67
C TYR A 241 -9.87 -17.79 10.15
N ASN A 242 -8.95 -18.66 10.57
CA ASN A 242 -8.45 -18.76 11.94
C ASN A 242 -7.37 -17.71 12.28
N GLU A 243 -6.98 -17.62 13.56
CA GLU A 243 -5.97 -16.66 14.04
C GLU A 243 -4.63 -16.79 13.31
N THR A 244 -4.16 -18.03 13.09
CA THR A 244 -2.89 -18.29 12.40
C THR A 244 -2.89 -17.69 10.99
N ARG A 245 -3.97 -17.85 10.24
CA ARG A 245 -4.13 -17.25 8.91
C ARG A 245 -4.08 -15.73 8.96
N LYS A 246 -4.80 -15.13 9.92
CA LYS A 246 -4.83 -13.67 10.13
C LYS A 246 -3.46 -13.10 10.50
N VAL A 247 -2.64 -13.87 11.20
CA VAL A 247 -1.29 -13.48 11.58
C VAL A 247 -0.34 -13.61 10.38
N LEU A 248 -0.38 -14.73 9.66
CA LEU A 248 0.52 -14.99 8.52
C LEU A 248 0.32 -13.97 7.39
N GLU A 249 -0.92 -13.64 7.01
CA GLU A 249 -1.18 -12.62 5.97
C GLU A 249 -0.56 -11.26 6.32
N LYS A 250 -0.59 -10.87 7.60
CA LYS A 250 -0.03 -9.59 8.07
C LYS A 250 1.48 -9.65 8.18
N LYS A 251 2.02 -10.77 8.64
CA LYS A 251 3.47 -11.03 8.71
C LYS A 251 4.09 -10.95 7.32
N ILE A 252 3.55 -11.66 6.34
CA ILE A 252 4.05 -11.65 4.96
C ILE A 252 4.07 -10.23 4.39
N ALA A 253 2.97 -9.49 4.55
CA ALA A 253 2.89 -8.11 4.08
C ALA A 253 3.84 -7.17 4.82
N PHE A 254 4.00 -7.34 6.13
CA PHE A 254 4.96 -6.60 6.94
C PHE A 254 6.39 -6.87 6.48
N ASP A 255 6.80 -8.13 6.38
CA ASP A 255 8.16 -8.55 6.01
C ASP A 255 8.51 -8.04 4.61
N THR A 256 7.55 -8.09 3.68
CA THR A 256 7.71 -7.54 2.33
C THR A 256 8.04 -6.04 2.35
N VAL A 257 7.29 -5.26 3.13
CA VAL A 257 7.51 -3.81 3.22
C VAL A 257 8.79 -3.51 3.99
N PHE A 258 9.05 -4.23 5.08
CA PHE A 258 10.28 -4.14 5.86
C PHE A 258 11.50 -4.33 4.96
N LEU A 259 11.56 -5.40 4.17
CA LEU A 259 12.68 -5.70 3.28
C LEU A 259 12.89 -4.63 2.20
N TYR A 260 11.80 -4.13 1.60
CA TYR A 260 11.90 -3.02 0.67
C TYR A 260 12.49 -1.77 1.32
N LEU A 261 12.04 -1.43 2.53
CA LEU A 261 12.54 -0.26 3.26
C LEU A 261 14.01 -0.45 3.68
N LEU A 262 14.36 -1.61 4.23
CA LEU A 262 15.73 -1.98 4.63
C LEU A 262 16.71 -1.87 3.46
N LEU A 263 16.42 -2.54 2.34
CA LEU A 263 17.31 -2.52 1.17
C LEU A 263 17.41 -1.14 0.54
N SER A 264 16.34 -0.33 0.66
CA SER A 264 16.39 1.03 0.18
C SER A 264 17.20 1.96 1.10
N GLU A 265 17.16 1.73 2.42
CA GLU A 265 18.03 2.42 3.37
C GLU A 265 19.50 2.04 3.15
N LEU A 266 19.77 0.74 2.98
CA LEU A 266 21.10 0.26 2.56
C LEU A 266 21.56 0.91 1.25
N ARG A 267 20.66 1.06 0.28
CA ARG A 267 20.96 1.75 -0.98
C ARG A 267 21.29 3.22 -0.77
N SER A 268 20.66 3.87 0.21
CA SER A 268 20.77 5.32 0.49
C SER A 268 22.16 5.71 1.01
N ILE A 269 22.78 4.81 1.79
CA ILE A 269 24.07 5.06 2.45
C ILE A 269 25.28 4.89 1.50
N PHE A 270 25.10 4.24 0.35
CA PHE A 270 26.20 4.03 -0.59
C PHE A 270 26.61 5.33 -1.29
N PRO A 271 27.92 5.59 -1.45
CA PRO A 271 28.40 6.75 -2.20
C PRO A 271 27.99 6.66 -3.68
N LYS A 272 27.85 7.81 -4.34
CA LYS A 272 27.58 7.86 -5.80
C LYS A 272 28.68 7.08 -6.54
N GLY A 273 28.27 6.16 -7.42
CA GLY A 273 29.20 5.31 -8.16
C GLY A 273 29.65 4.04 -7.41
N HIS A 274 29.11 3.77 -6.21
CA HIS A 274 29.33 2.49 -5.54
C HIS A 274 28.90 1.32 -6.43
N ILE A 275 29.65 0.22 -6.39
CA ILE A 275 29.47 -0.91 -7.29
C ILE A 275 28.05 -1.50 -7.27
N PHE A 276 27.44 -1.61 -6.08
CA PHE A 276 26.04 -2.06 -5.94
C PHE A 276 25.01 -1.06 -6.52
N LEU A 277 25.38 0.21 -6.70
CA LEU A 277 24.55 1.21 -7.37
C LEU A 277 24.82 1.25 -8.87
N THR A 278 26.06 0.98 -9.31
CA THR A 278 26.42 0.97 -10.73
C THR A 278 25.63 -0.10 -11.47
N LYS A 279 25.11 0.25 -12.66
CA LYS A 279 24.25 -0.61 -13.47
C LYS A 279 22.97 -1.09 -12.78
N GLY A 280 22.57 -0.46 -11.66
CA GLY A 280 21.30 -0.73 -10.99
C GLY A 280 21.21 -2.11 -10.32
N TRP A 281 22.28 -2.63 -9.74
CA TRP A 281 22.26 -3.99 -9.16
C TRP A 281 21.43 -4.11 -7.89
N LEU A 282 21.68 -3.27 -6.88
CA LEU A 282 20.80 -3.19 -5.71
C LEU A 282 19.65 -2.24 -6.04
N SER A 283 18.63 -2.73 -6.75
CA SER A 283 17.46 -1.96 -7.15
C SER A 283 16.19 -2.56 -6.51
N PRO A 284 15.99 -2.39 -5.19
CA PRO A 284 14.79 -2.91 -4.53
C PRO A 284 13.55 -2.36 -5.23
N GLU A 285 12.66 -3.27 -5.62
CA GLU A 285 11.43 -2.90 -6.30
C GLU A 285 10.34 -2.61 -5.27
N ARG A 286 9.60 -1.51 -5.45
CA ARG A 286 8.50 -1.18 -4.55
C ARG A 286 7.36 -2.20 -4.72
N PRO A 287 6.91 -2.85 -3.64
CA PRO A 287 5.93 -3.93 -3.71
C PRO A 287 4.61 -3.52 -4.41
N THR A 288 4.06 -2.34 -4.07
CA THR A 288 2.83 -1.86 -4.71
C THR A 288 3.01 -1.50 -6.19
N ILE A 289 4.22 -1.19 -6.64
CA ILE A 289 4.50 -0.93 -8.06
C ILE A 289 4.51 -2.23 -8.84
N SER A 290 5.27 -3.20 -8.34
CA SER A 290 5.35 -4.54 -8.92
C SER A 290 3.95 -5.16 -9.04
N TYR A 291 3.17 -5.05 -7.96
CA TYR A 291 1.79 -5.51 -7.91
C TYR A 291 0.92 -4.87 -9.01
N LEU A 292 0.92 -3.54 -9.14
CA LEU A 292 0.14 -2.87 -10.20
C LEU A 292 0.60 -3.25 -11.61
N ASN A 293 1.91 -3.40 -11.84
CA ASN A 293 2.44 -3.83 -13.14
C ASN A 293 2.03 -5.26 -13.51
N ARG A 294 1.80 -6.13 -12.51
CA ARG A 294 1.28 -7.48 -12.72
C ARG A 294 -0.25 -7.49 -12.92
N ARG A 295 -0.99 -6.63 -12.22
CA ARG A 295 -2.46 -6.60 -12.25
C ARG A 295 -3.05 -5.83 -13.42
N PHE A 296 -2.30 -4.91 -14.04
CA PHE A 296 -2.81 -4.07 -15.10
C PHE A 296 -1.94 -4.15 -16.35
N SER A 297 -2.58 -4.28 -17.51
CA SER A 297 -1.96 -4.29 -18.84
C SER A 297 -1.51 -2.89 -19.31
N MET A 298 -1.31 -1.96 -18.37
CA MET A 298 -0.90 -0.58 -18.66
C MET A 298 0.22 -0.13 -17.72
N PRO A 299 1.07 0.83 -18.14
CA PRO A 299 2.13 1.34 -17.30
C PRO A 299 1.57 1.85 -15.98
N SER A 300 2.23 1.54 -14.87
CA SER A 300 1.69 1.87 -13.56
C SER A 300 1.42 3.35 -13.32
N ASN A 301 2.12 4.25 -14.02
CA ASN A 301 1.85 5.70 -13.97
C ASN A 301 0.47 6.04 -14.56
N ALA A 302 0.04 5.33 -15.60
CA ALA A 302 -1.30 5.47 -16.18
C ALA A 302 -2.36 4.93 -15.23
N VAL A 303 -2.12 3.75 -14.62
CA VAL A 303 -3.02 3.14 -13.62
C VAL A 303 -3.30 4.14 -12.50
N LEU A 304 -2.26 4.71 -11.90
CA LEU A 304 -2.42 5.69 -10.83
C LEU A 304 -3.17 6.95 -11.26
N LYS A 305 -2.94 7.41 -12.49
CA LYS A 305 -3.62 8.59 -13.00
C LYS A 305 -5.13 8.34 -12.97
N LEU A 306 -5.56 7.17 -13.45
CA LEU A 306 -6.94 6.73 -13.36
C LEU A 306 -7.42 6.61 -11.91
N GLN A 307 -6.68 5.91 -11.05
CA GLN A 307 -7.05 5.75 -9.64
C GLN A 307 -7.24 7.09 -8.93
N LYS A 308 -6.33 8.06 -9.16
CA LYS A 308 -6.44 9.42 -8.61
C LYS A 308 -7.65 10.17 -9.15
N GLN A 309 -7.97 10.01 -10.43
CA GLN A 309 -9.14 10.65 -11.04
C GLN A 309 -10.45 10.09 -10.48
N ILE A 310 -10.53 8.77 -10.28
CA ILE A 310 -11.67 8.11 -9.62
C ILE A 310 -11.85 8.65 -8.20
N VAL A 311 -10.79 8.67 -7.39
CA VAL A 311 -10.87 9.18 -6.01
C VAL A 311 -11.18 10.68 -5.97
N LEU A 312 -10.65 11.47 -6.90
CA LEU A 312 -10.96 12.89 -6.98
C LEU A 312 -12.44 13.15 -7.32
N LYS A 313 -13.05 12.34 -8.21
CA LYS A 313 -14.50 12.43 -8.48
C LYS A 313 -15.32 12.18 -7.20
N CYS A 314 -14.96 11.14 -6.44
CA CYS A 314 -15.61 10.86 -5.15
C CYS A 314 -15.51 12.06 -4.20
N ILE A 315 -14.29 12.58 -3.99
CA ILE A 315 -14.03 13.73 -3.13
C ILE A 315 -14.84 14.96 -3.58
N LEU A 316 -14.84 15.25 -4.88
CA LEU A 316 -15.55 16.41 -5.43
C LEU A 316 -17.05 16.37 -5.13
N LEU A 317 -17.69 15.23 -5.39
CA LEU A 317 -19.12 15.08 -5.11
C LEU A 317 -19.41 15.15 -3.61
N SER A 318 -18.62 14.46 -2.78
CA SER A 318 -18.78 14.46 -1.33
C SER A 318 -18.60 15.86 -0.73
N THR A 319 -17.59 16.62 -1.17
CA THR A 319 -17.41 18.00 -0.75
C THR A 319 -18.61 18.84 -1.19
N LEU A 320 -19.06 18.76 -2.44
CA LEU A 320 -20.24 19.50 -2.90
C LEU A 320 -21.51 19.15 -2.10
N ASN A 321 -21.72 17.87 -1.77
CA ASN A 321 -22.83 17.44 -0.91
C ASN A 321 -22.74 18.09 0.48
N ARG A 322 -21.55 18.11 1.10
CA ARG A 322 -21.36 18.77 2.40
C ARG A 322 -21.59 20.27 2.33
N LEU A 323 -21.01 20.96 1.35
CA LEU A 323 -21.18 22.41 1.18
C LEU A 323 -22.64 22.79 0.86
N LYS A 324 -23.38 21.91 0.17
CA LYS A 324 -24.80 22.07 -0.11
C LYS A 324 -25.68 21.94 1.14
N LYS A 325 -25.35 20.99 2.03
CA LYS A 325 -26.02 20.80 3.33
C LYS A 325 -25.80 21.97 4.29
N ASP A 326 -24.68 22.67 4.17
CA ASP A 326 -24.43 23.87 4.96
C ASP A 326 -25.22 25.08 4.42
N LEU A 327 -26.18 25.55 5.21
CA LEU A 327 -27.06 26.68 4.89
C LEU A 327 -26.51 28.03 5.37
N SER A 328 -25.37 28.06 6.08
CA SER A 328 -24.84 29.27 6.73
C SER A 328 -24.28 30.31 5.76
N LYS A 329 -23.78 29.90 4.58
CA LYS A 329 -23.23 30.80 3.57
C LYS A 329 -23.50 30.33 2.14
N LYS A 330 -23.28 31.23 1.19
CA LYS A 330 -23.27 30.90 -0.25
C LYS A 330 -21.84 30.54 -0.67
N TYR A 331 -21.67 29.31 -1.15
CA TYR A 331 -20.38 28.74 -1.54
C TYR A 331 -20.12 28.95 -3.03
N GLY A 332 -18.90 29.38 -3.38
CA GLY A 332 -18.41 29.48 -4.75
C GLY A 332 -17.21 28.57 -5.03
N SER A 333 -16.69 28.63 -6.25
CA SER A 333 -15.57 27.79 -6.69
C SER A 333 -14.33 27.90 -5.82
N MET A 334 -14.00 29.10 -5.32
CA MET A 334 -12.86 29.29 -4.42
C MET A 334 -13.05 28.59 -3.07
N ASP A 335 -14.27 28.55 -2.53
CA ASP A 335 -14.55 27.80 -1.31
C ASP A 335 -14.37 26.30 -1.52
N LEU A 336 -14.86 25.76 -2.65
CA LEU A 336 -14.68 24.34 -3.01
C LEU A 336 -13.19 23.97 -3.06
N LEU A 337 -12.37 24.82 -3.68
CA LEU A 337 -10.93 24.57 -3.82
C LEU A 337 -10.19 24.71 -2.49
N SER A 338 -10.55 25.72 -1.69
CA SER A 338 -10.00 25.91 -0.36
C SER A 338 -10.32 24.71 0.54
N ASP A 339 -11.54 24.20 0.47
CA ASP A 339 -11.98 23.05 1.24
C ASP A 339 -11.24 21.77 0.81
N ILE A 340 -11.16 21.52 -0.50
CA ILE A 340 -10.37 20.40 -1.05
C ILE A 340 -8.90 20.52 -0.67
N GLY A 341 -8.31 21.71 -0.75
CA GLY A 341 -6.93 21.94 -0.36
C GLY A 341 -6.68 21.62 1.12
N ARG A 342 -7.59 22.05 1.99
CA ARG A 342 -7.49 21.85 3.44
C ARG A 342 -7.63 20.38 3.86
N HIS A 343 -8.60 19.66 3.29
CA HIS A 343 -8.96 18.31 3.76
C HIS A 343 -8.43 17.19 2.87
N PHE A 344 -8.17 17.49 1.59
CA PHE A 344 -7.77 16.53 0.56
C PHE A 344 -6.52 16.95 -0.20
N GLY A 345 -5.77 17.94 0.31
CA GLY A 345 -4.48 18.36 -0.27
C GLY A 345 -3.43 17.25 -0.30
N TRP A 346 -3.69 16.15 0.40
CA TRP A 346 -2.90 14.92 0.32
C TRP A 346 -3.04 14.21 -1.03
N LEU A 347 -4.12 14.36 -1.80
CA LEU A 347 -4.24 13.69 -3.11
C LEU A 347 -3.19 14.20 -4.11
N ASP A 348 -2.89 15.50 -4.00
CA ASP A 348 -1.87 16.19 -4.77
C ASP A 348 -1.37 17.40 -3.98
N THR A 349 -0.14 17.33 -3.47
CA THR A 349 0.45 18.38 -2.62
C THR A 349 0.79 19.65 -3.38
N ASN A 350 0.79 19.62 -4.72
CA ASN A 350 0.94 20.82 -5.54
C ASN A 350 -0.45 21.42 -5.79
N GLU A 351 -0.68 22.63 -5.31
CA GLU A 351 -2.00 23.27 -5.31
C GLU A 351 -2.49 23.61 -6.72
N ASP A 352 -1.62 24.15 -7.56
CA ASP A 352 -1.95 24.52 -8.94
C ASP A 352 -2.34 23.29 -9.76
N ARG A 353 -1.56 22.22 -9.68
CA ARG A 353 -1.85 20.95 -10.35
C ARG A 353 -3.13 20.31 -9.83
N ARG A 354 -3.42 20.45 -8.53
CA ARG A 354 -4.69 20.00 -7.93
C ARG A 354 -5.86 20.81 -8.47
N TYR A 355 -5.72 22.14 -8.55
CA TYR A 355 -6.72 23.03 -9.12
C TYR A 355 -7.02 22.71 -10.58
N GLU A 356 -5.98 22.55 -11.41
CA GLU A 356 -6.12 22.17 -12.82
C GLU A 356 -6.88 20.86 -12.99
N LYS A 357 -6.59 19.85 -12.14
CA LYS A 357 -7.31 18.57 -12.16
C LYS A 357 -8.77 18.71 -11.77
N VAL A 358 -9.07 19.51 -10.74
CA VAL A 358 -10.46 19.80 -10.35
C VAL A 358 -11.18 20.47 -11.51
N GLN A 359 -10.60 21.52 -12.09
CA GLN A 359 -11.17 22.20 -13.24
C GLN A 359 -11.35 21.24 -14.43
N SER A 360 -10.38 20.38 -14.72
CA SER A 360 -10.48 19.38 -15.78
C SER A 360 -11.68 18.45 -15.57
N ILE A 361 -11.90 17.93 -14.35
CA ILE A 361 -13.04 17.06 -14.07
C ILE A 361 -14.37 17.83 -14.21
N LEU A 362 -14.42 19.08 -13.75
CA LEU A 362 -15.62 19.90 -13.76
C LEU A 362 -15.98 20.45 -15.14
N ARG A 363 -14.98 20.70 -16.00
CA ARG A 363 -15.10 21.25 -17.37
C ARG A 363 -15.24 20.19 -18.46
N LEU A 364 -15.27 18.89 -18.13
CA LEU A 364 -15.53 17.83 -19.11
C LEU A 364 -16.95 17.96 -19.68
N ASP A 365 -17.10 18.86 -20.64
CA ASP A 365 -18.26 18.95 -21.53
C ASP A 365 -18.08 17.87 -22.61
N GLY A 366 -18.98 16.88 -22.66
CA GLY A 366 -19.13 16.03 -23.84
C GLY A 366 -18.18 14.85 -24.02
N GLY A 367 -17.70 14.22 -22.94
CA GLY A 367 -17.03 12.92 -23.02
C GLY A 367 -17.22 12.13 -21.74
N CYS A 368 -18.13 11.18 -21.74
CA CYS A 368 -18.49 10.31 -20.61
C CYS A 368 -17.38 9.29 -20.34
N ILE A 369 -16.17 9.74 -19.97
CA ILE A 369 -15.05 8.85 -19.64
C ILE A 369 -15.34 8.24 -18.26
N CYS A 370 -15.71 6.96 -18.26
CA CYS A 370 -15.82 6.14 -17.07
C CYS A 370 -14.42 5.61 -16.73
N PHE A 371 -13.70 6.31 -15.84
CA PHE A 371 -12.35 5.90 -15.46
C PHE A 371 -12.34 4.53 -14.78
N THR A 372 -13.46 4.17 -14.14
CA THR A 372 -13.68 2.85 -13.55
C THR A 372 -13.70 1.77 -14.63
N ASP A 373 -14.37 2.00 -15.76
CA ASP A 373 -14.42 1.05 -16.88
C ASP A 373 -13.05 0.97 -17.60
N ASP A 374 -12.38 2.10 -17.82
CA ASP A 374 -11.02 2.11 -18.40
C ASP A 374 -10.04 1.32 -17.51
N LEU A 375 -10.10 1.53 -16.19
CA LEU A 375 -9.27 0.80 -15.25
C LEU A 375 -9.62 -0.70 -15.25
N PHE A 376 -10.91 -1.03 -15.26
CA PHE A 376 -11.41 -2.40 -15.32
C PHE A 376 -10.93 -3.16 -16.56
N ARG A 377 -11.06 -2.57 -17.76
CA ARG A 377 -10.66 -3.19 -19.03
C ARG A 377 -9.16 -3.49 -19.13
N THR A 378 -8.35 -2.82 -18.32
CA THR A 378 -6.91 -3.06 -18.26
C THR A 378 -6.51 -4.05 -17.18
N GLN A 379 -7.44 -4.54 -16.37
CA GLN A 379 -7.12 -5.60 -15.41
C GLN A 379 -6.74 -6.87 -16.17
N THR A 380 -5.59 -7.44 -15.83
CA THR A 380 -5.15 -8.73 -16.38
C THR A 380 -6.18 -9.78 -16.00
N PRO A 381 -6.71 -10.57 -16.97
CA PRO A 381 -7.75 -11.56 -16.71
C PRO A 381 -7.39 -12.51 -15.56
N VAL A 382 -8.40 -12.86 -14.78
CA VAL A 382 -8.27 -13.98 -13.84
C VAL A 382 -8.39 -15.24 -14.68
N ASP A 383 -7.29 -15.92 -15.00
CA ASP A 383 -7.35 -17.37 -15.24
C ASP A 383 -8.13 -17.97 -14.08
N GLU A 384 -9.36 -18.40 -14.36
CA GLU A 384 -10.11 -19.24 -13.44
C GLU A 384 -9.24 -20.48 -13.19
N PRO A 385 -9.14 -20.97 -11.95
CA PRO A 385 -8.62 -22.31 -11.76
C PRO A 385 -9.47 -23.22 -12.63
N SER A 386 -8.86 -23.84 -13.64
CA SER A 386 -9.48 -24.95 -14.35
C SER A 386 -9.87 -25.96 -13.28
N ASP A 387 -11.17 -26.24 -13.17
CA ASP A 387 -11.72 -27.23 -12.24
C ASP A 387 -10.81 -28.47 -12.22
N LEU A 388 -10.14 -28.67 -11.08
CA LEU A 388 -9.41 -29.88 -10.71
C LEU A 388 -9.98 -30.40 -9.40
#